data_AF-A0A2H9QW62-F1
#
_entry.id   AF-A0A2H9QW62-F1
#
_cell.length_a   1.000
_cell.length_b   1.000
_cell.length_c   1.000
_cell.angle_alpha   90.00
_cell.angle_beta   90.00
_cell.angle_gamma   90.00
#
_symmetry.space_group_name_H-M   'P 1'
#
loop_
_entity.id
_entity.type
_entity.pdbx_description
1 polymer ?
#
loop_
_entity_poly.entity_id
_entity_poly.type
_entity_poly.pdbx_seq_one_letter_code
_entity_poly.pdbx_strand_id
1 'polypeptide(L)'
;MISNLKNLNKGPITGEALSDIFREILNVSRSIQEKIKVSYFGPAATFTHLAAIKVFGRYVKYVSCESIKDVFTEIEKGRADYGVVPIENSTEGVVNYTLDMFVDSDLKIISEKFLEISHYLLSNET
;
A
#
# COMPACT_ATOMS: atom_id res chain seq x y z
N MET A 1 2.27 -27.08 2.15
CA MET A 1 3.41 -27.05 1.21
C MET A 1 4.56 -27.94 1.69
N ILE A 2 5.23 -27.63 2.82
CA ILE A 2 6.37 -28.42 3.35
C ILE A 2 5.99 -29.89 3.64
N SER A 3 4.78 -30.15 4.15
CA SER A 3 4.30 -31.52 4.40
C SER A 3 4.16 -32.35 3.11
N ASN A 4 3.76 -31.72 2.00
CA ASN A 4 3.70 -32.39 0.69
C ASN A 4 5.10 -32.67 0.14
N LEU A 5 6.05 -31.76 0.36
CA LEU A 5 7.46 -31.94 -0.01
C LEU A 5 8.10 -33.12 0.72
N LYS A 6 7.80 -33.31 2.01
CA LYS A 6 8.24 -34.48 2.79
C LYS A 6 7.71 -35.80 2.22
N ASN A 7 6.44 -35.82 1.80
CA ASN A 7 5.82 -37.04 1.24
C ASN A 7 6.38 -37.42 -0.14
N LEU A 8 6.86 -36.45 -0.91
CA LEU A 8 7.51 -36.68 -2.21
C LEU A 8 9.00 -37.03 -2.09
N ASN A 9 9.59 -36.82 -0.92
CA ASN A 9 11.00 -37.07 -0.68
C ASN A 9 11.27 -38.58 -0.50
N LYS A 10 11.98 -39.18 -1.47
CA LYS A 10 12.42 -40.58 -1.42
C LYS A 10 13.84 -40.76 -0.89
N GLY A 11 14.44 -39.71 -0.32
CA GLY A 11 15.84 -39.67 0.09
C GLY A 11 16.79 -39.27 -1.04
N PRO A 12 18.10 -39.10 -0.77
CA PRO A 12 18.81 -39.42 0.48
C PRO A 12 18.72 -38.35 1.58
N ILE A 13 18.15 -37.17 1.28
CA ILE A 13 18.04 -36.06 2.24
C ILE A 13 16.95 -36.39 3.28
N THR A 14 17.20 -36.13 4.56
CA THR A 14 16.18 -36.32 5.61
C THR A 14 15.04 -35.32 5.43
N GLY A 15 13.82 -35.70 5.81
CA GLY A 15 12.67 -34.77 5.72
C GLY A 15 12.85 -33.51 6.56
N GLU A 16 13.66 -33.58 7.62
CA GLU A 16 14.02 -32.44 8.47
C GLU A 16 14.97 -31.48 7.74
N ALA A 17 16.10 -31.97 7.22
CA ALA A 17 17.03 -31.17 6.44
C ALA A 17 16.37 -30.52 5.21
N LEU A 18 15.45 -31.23 4.54
CA LEU A 18 14.66 -30.67 3.44
C LEU A 18 13.75 -29.52 3.91
N SER A 19 13.16 -29.62 5.10
CA SER A 19 12.32 -28.56 5.66
C SER A 19 13.13 -27.33 5.99
N ASP A 20 14.33 -27.50 6.55
CA ASP A 20 15.21 -26.40 6.93
C ASP A 20 15.65 -25.61 5.70
N ILE A 21 16.07 -26.29 4.64
CA ILE A 21 16.43 -25.65 3.36
C ILE A 21 15.26 -24.83 2.81
N PHE A 22 14.07 -25.42 2.69
CA PHE A 22 12.92 -24.70 2.12
C PHE A 22 12.42 -23.58 3.02
N ARG A 23 12.54 -23.72 4.34
CA ARG A 23 12.20 -22.66 5.29
C ARG A 23 13.14 -21.47 5.12
N GLU A 24 14.42 -21.72 4.91
CA GLU A 24 15.39 -20.66 4.66
C GLU A 24 15.12 -19.95 3.34
N ILE A 25 14.87 -20.70 2.26
CA ILE A 25 14.46 -20.13 0.96
C ILE A 25 13.21 -19.25 1.12
N LEU A 26 12.20 -19.72 1.85
CA LEU A 26 10.99 -18.94 2.10
C LEU A 26 11.25 -17.69 2.94
N ASN A 27 12.13 -17.76 3.93
CA ASN A 27 12.50 -16.61 4.76
C ASN A 27 13.21 -15.55 3.92
N VAL A 28 14.18 -15.95 3.09
CA VAL A 28 14.89 -15.06 2.16
C VAL A 28 13.95 -14.51 1.10
N SER A 29 13.05 -15.33 0.54
CA SER A 29 12.06 -14.86 -0.43
C SER A 29 11.13 -13.81 0.17
N ARG A 30 10.72 -14.01 1.44
CA ARG A 30 9.89 -13.06 2.19
C ARG A 30 10.64 -11.80 2.62
N SER A 31 11.94 -11.89 2.87
CA SER A 31 12.75 -10.70 3.19
C SER A 31 12.99 -9.82 1.96
N ILE A 32 13.01 -10.41 0.76
CA ILE A 32 13.16 -9.71 -0.52
C ILE A 32 11.82 -9.20 -1.06
N GLN A 33 10.70 -9.90 -0.78
CA GLN A 33 9.36 -9.38 -1.07
C GLN A 33 9.04 -8.20 -0.14
N GLU A 34 9.46 -6.99 -0.52
CA GLU A 34 8.89 -5.80 0.06
C GLU A 34 7.39 -5.73 -0.28
N LYS A 35 6.55 -5.49 0.72
CA LYS A 35 5.16 -5.12 0.47
C LYS A 35 5.16 -3.82 -0.31
N ILE A 36 4.32 -3.73 -1.34
CA ILE A 36 4.00 -2.48 -2.03
C ILE A 36 3.72 -1.41 -0.97
N LYS A 37 4.40 -0.27 -1.08
CA LYS A 37 4.27 0.90 -0.21
C LYS A 37 3.42 1.93 -0.93
N VAL A 38 2.34 2.36 -0.29
CA VAL A 38 1.41 3.35 -0.83
C VAL A 38 1.40 4.56 0.08
N SER A 39 1.96 5.67 -0.38
CA SER A 39 1.83 6.96 0.30
C SER A 39 0.45 7.55 0.03
N TYR A 40 -0.14 8.24 1.02
CA TYR A 40 -1.44 8.88 0.85
C TYR A 40 -1.55 10.14 1.69
N PHE A 41 -2.38 11.08 1.24
CA PHE A 41 -2.67 12.30 1.98
C PHE A 41 -3.50 11.97 3.24
N GLY A 42 -2.85 12.10 4.39
CA GLY A 42 -3.32 11.60 5.69
C GLY A 42 -4.13 12.61 6.51
N PRO A 43 -4.35 12.31 7.81
CA PRO A 43 -3.84 11.15 8.57
C PRO A 43 -4.58 9.83 8.25
N ALA A 44 -4.29 8.77 9.00
CA ALA A 44 -5.05 7.52 8.91
C ALA A 44 -6.55 7.75 9.18
N ALA A 45 -7.37 6.97 8.48
CA ALA A 45 -8.84 7.01 8.49
C ALA A 45 -9.47 8.26 7.85
N THR A 46 -8.73 9.03 7.06
CA THR A 46 -9.32 10.02 6.14
C THR A 46 -9.96 9.36 4.92
N PHE A 47 -10.68 10.15 4.12
CA PHE A 47 -11.25 9.68 2.85
C PHE A 47 -10.17 9.24 1.86
N THR A 48 -9.03 9.90 1.81
CA THR A 48 -7.91 9.48 0.96
C THR A 48 -7.30 8.17 1.44
N HIS A 49 -7.21 7.94 2.76
CA HIS A 49 -6.84 6.63 3.30
C HIS A 49 -7.85 5.54 2.87
N LEU A 50 -9.15 5.83 2.99
CA LEU A 50 -10.20 4.90 2.58
C LEU A 50 -10.16 4.61 1.07
N ALA A 51 -9.90 5.63 0.24
CA ALA A 51 -9.70 5.46 -1.20
C ALA A 51 -8.49 4.55 -1.48
N ALA A 52 -7.36 4.77 -0.80
CA ALA A 52 -6.18 3.94 -0.91
C ALA A 52 -6.48 2.47 -0.55
N ILE A 53 -7.19 2.24 0.55
CA ILE A 53 -7.65 0.89 0.95
C ILE A 53 -8.55 0.23 -0.11
N LYS A 54 -9.47 1.00 -0.71
CA LYS A 54 -10.39 0.47 -1.73
C LYS A 54 -9.67 0.10 -3.03
N VAL A 55 -8.56 0.77 -3.36
CA VAL A 55 -7.78 0.50 -4.58
C VAL A 55 -6.75 -0.62 -4.37
N PHE A 56 -5.98 -0.55 -3.28
CA PHE A 56 -4.82 -1.44 -3.07
C PHE A 56 -5.10 -2.59 -2.09
N GLY A 57 -6.22 -2.58 -1.38
CA GLY A 57 -6.60 -3.62 -0.44
C GLY A 57 -5.76 -3.61 0.84
N ARG A 58 -5.79 -4.71 1.60
CA ARG A 58 -5.22 -4.76 2.97
C ARG A 58 -3.79 -5.27 3.04
N TYR A 59 -3.22 -5.72 1.93
CA TYR A 59 -1.93 -6.43 1.90
C TYR A 59 -0.72 -5.55 1.53
N VAL A 60 -0.94 -4.25 1.35
CA VAL A 60 0.11 -3.24 1.11
C VAL A 60 0.48 -2.53 2.42
N LYS A 61 1.61 -1.80 2.41
CA LYS A 61 2.03 -0.93 3.51
C LYS A 61 1.59 0.50 3.20
N TYR A 62 0.71 1.06 4.03
CA TYR A 62 0.27 2.45 3.90
C TYR A 62 1.21 3.39 4.63
N VAL A 63 1.59 4.48 3.98
CA VAL A 63 2.44 5.56 4.52
C VAL A 63 1.60 6.83 4.57
N SER A 64 1.27 7.29 5.77
CA SER A 64 0.50 8.52 5.95
C SER A 64 1.41 9.74 5.76
N CYS A 65 0.97 10.71 4.97
CA CYS A 65 1.71 11.94 4.69
C CYS A 65 0.91 13.16 5.13
N GLU A 66 1.57 14.17 5.71
CA GLU A 66 0.90 15.37 6.24
C GLU A 66 0.48 16.35 5.14
N SER A 67 1.13 16.31 3.97
CA SER A 67 0.78 17.13 2.81
C SER A 67 0.76 16.31 1.51
N ILE A 68 0.07 16.85 0.49
CA ILE A 68 0.10 16.28 -0.87
C ILE A 68 1.53 16.26 -1.42
N LYS A 69 2.33 17.29 -1.14
CA LYS A 69 3.74 17.35 -1.57
C LYS A 69 4.58 16.22 -0.97
N ASP A 70 4.31 15.85 0.28
CA ASP A 70 5.01 14.73 0.91
C ASP A 70 4.66 13.41 0.23
N VAL A 71 3.43 13.22 -0.24
CA VAL A 71 3.03 12.04 -1.02
C VAL A 71 3.88 11.90 -2.28
N PHE A 72 4.04 12.98 -3.05
CA PHE A 72 4.91 13.02 -4.23
C PHE A 72 6.38 12.75 -3.84
N THR A 73 6.87 13.42 -2.80
CA THR A 73 8.25 13.28 -2.30
C THR A 73 8.58 11.86 -1.83
N GLU A 74 7.61 11.11 -1.30
CA GLU A 74 7.80 9.71 -0.94
C GLU A 74 8.05 8.84 -2.18
N ILE A 75 7.37 9.11 -3.28
CA ILE A 75 7.48 8.31 -4.52
C ILE A 75 8.75 8.68 -5.27
N GLU A 76 9.02 9.97 -5.43
CA GLU A 76 10.22 10.46 -6.15
C GLU A 76 11.51 10.03 -5.46
N LYS A 77 11.52 9.89 -4.14
CA LYS A 77 12.66 9.39 -3.37
C LYS A 77 12.68 7.86 -3.24
N GLY A 78 11.79 7.14 -3.92
CA GLY A 78 11.73 5.67 -3.93
C GLY A 78 11.33 5.05 -2.58
N ARG A 79 10.69 5.81 -1.69
CA ARG A 79 10.20 5.32 -0.39
C ARG A 79 8.79 4.75 -0.46
N ALA A 80 8.02 5.12 -1.47
CA ALA A 80 6.73 4.55 -1.83
C ALA A 80 6.68 4.17 -3.31
N ASP A 81 5.92 3.13 -3.64
CA ASP A 81 5.71 2.68 -5.02
C ASP A 81 4.57 3.46 -5.70
N TYR A 82 3.56 3.87 -4.92
CA TYR A 82 2.39 4.59 -5.40
C TYR A 82 1.95 5.69 -4.43
N GLY A 83 1.25 6.69 -4.96
CA GLY A 83 0.63 7.78 -4.20
C GLY A 83 -0.87 7.85 -4.41
N VAL A 84 -1.60 8.23 -3.36
CA VAL A 84 -3.03 8.55 -3.44
C VAL A 84 -3.26 9.97 -2.92
N VAL A 85 -3.75 10.84 -3.78
CA VAL A 85 -4.02 12.25 -3.52
C VAL A 85 -5.42 12.62 -4.03
N PRO A 86 -6.13 13.55 -3.38
CA PRO A 86 -7.41 14.05 -3.90
C PRO A 86 -7.15 14.97 -5.10
N ILE A 87 -7.97 14.86 -6.15
CA ILE A 87 -7.88 15.74 -7.32
C ILE A 87 -9.12 16.63 -7.49
N GLU A 88 -10.27 16.19 -6.98
CA GLU A 88 -11.52 16.95 -6.99
C GLU A 88 -12.38 16.53 -5.79
N ASN A 89 -13.00 17.52 -5.13
CA ASN A 89 -13.97 17.34 -4.06
C ASN A 89 -15.32 17.94 -4.49
N SER A 90 -16.44 17.34 -4.08
CA SER A 90 -17.79 17.78 -4.46
C SER A 90 -18.21 19.14 -3.87
N THR A 91 -17.51 19.64 -2.86
CA THR A 91 -17.83 20.92 -2.19
C THR A 91 -17.01 22.08 -2.76
N GLU A 92 -15.70 21.87 -2.90
CA GLU A 92 -14.72 22.92 -3.23
C GLU A 92 -14.21 22.80 -4.68
N GLY A 93 -14.64 21.77 -5.40
CA GLY A 93 -14.21 21.50 -6.76
C GLY A 93 -12.79 20.94 -6.81
N VAL A 94 -12.06 21.33 -7.86
CA VAL A 94 -10.72 20.82 -8.15
C VAL A 94 -9.72 21.19 -7.06
N VAL A 95 -8.90 20.23 -6.64
CA VAL A 95 -7.79 20.43 -5.71
C VAL A 95 -6.58 20.94 -6.50
N ASN A 96 -6.52 22.26 -6.74
CA ASN A 96 -5.49 22.90 -7.57
C ASN A 96 -4.06 22.51 -7.16
N TYR A 97 -3.80 22.40 -5.85
CA TYR A 97 -2.47 22.04 -5.35
C TYR A 97 -1.99 20.67 -5.85
N THR A 98 -2.89 19.70 -6.03
CA THR A 98 -2.54 18.40 -6.63
C THR A 98 -2.14 18.57 -8.11
N LEU A 99 -2.85 19.42 -8.85
CA LEU A 99 -2.52 19.71 -10.25
C LEU A 99 -1.17 20.42 -10.38
N ASP A 100 -0.92 21.41 -9.52
CA ASP A 100 0.35 22.14 -9.48
C ASP A 100 1.52 21.18 -9.23
N MET A 101 1.37 20.22 -8.31
CA MET A 101 2.38 19.19 -8.07
C MET A 101 2.68 18.32 -9.30
N PHE A 102 1.69 18.05 -10.16
CA PHE A 102 1.90 17.31 -11.41
C PHE A 102 2.57 18.13 -12.51
N VAL A 103 2.56 19.47 -12.44
CA VAL A 103 3.28 20.32 -13.39
C VAL A 103 4.80 20.20 -13.17
N ASP A 104 5.22 20.13 -11.91
CA ASP A 104 6.64 20.11 -11.52
C ASP A 104 7.21 18.70 -11.31
N SER A 105 6.39 17.65 -11.47
CA SER A 105 6.78 16.26 -11.19
C SER A 105 6.67 15.37 -12.43
N ASP A 106 7.61 14.43 -12.57
CA ASP A 106 7.56 13.43 -13.64
C ASP A 106 6.56 12.28 -13.37
N LEU A 107 5.98 12.23 -12.17
CA LEU A 107 5.03 11.20 -11.77
C LEU A 107 3.81 11.15 -12.70
N LYS A 108 3.29 9.94 -12.92
CA LYS A 108 2.17 9.69 -13.84
C LYS A 108 0.95 9.22 -13.08
N ILE A 109 -0.21 9.74 -13.47
CA ILE A 109 -1.51 9.23 -13.01
C ILE A 109 -1.76 7.90 -13.74
N ILE A 110 -1.94 6.83 -12.97
CA ILE A 110 -2.18 5.48 -13.51
C ILE A 110 -3.61 4.98 -13.25
N SER A 111 -4.35 5.66 -12.37
CA SER A 111 -5.69 5.25 -11.94
C SER A 111 -6.41 6.42 -11.27
N GLU A 112 -7.74 6.42 -11.35
CA GLU A 112 -8.62 7.34 -10.64
C GLU A 112 -9.69 6.56 -9.86
N LYS A 113 -10.16 7.14 -8.76
CA LYS A 113 -11.22 6.54 -7.95
C LYS A 113 -12.17 7.58 -7.40
N PHE A 114 -13.43 7.51 -7.85
CA PHE A 114 -14.54 8.21 -7.23
C PHE A 114 -14.90 7.53 -5.90
N LEU A 115 -14.95 8.34 -4.83
CA LEU A 115 -15.35 7.91 -3.50
C LEU A 115 -16.56 8.72 -3.06
N GLU A 116 -17.70 8.04 -2.90
CA GLU A 116 -18.86 8.63 -2.25
C GLU A 116 -18.55 8.90 -0.78
N ILE A 117 -18.83 10.14 -0.35
CA ILE A 117 -18.55 10.63 0.98
C ILE A 117 -19.80 10.51 1.84
N SER A 118 -19.71 9.73 2.92
CA SER A 118 -20.75 9.60 3.93
C SER A 118 -20.21 10.04 5.29
N HIS A 119 -20.94 10.92 5.96
CA HIS A 119 -20.64 11.34 7.33
C HIS A 119 -21.47 10.55 8.32
N TYR A 120 -20.84 10.13 9.42
CA TYR A 120 -21.48 9.39 10.50
C TYR A 120 -21.35 10.20 11.80
N LEU A 121 -22.44 10.29 12.55
CA LEU A 121 -22.44 10.89 13.88
C LEU A 121 -22.02 9.83 14.91
N LEU A 122 -20.94 10.08 15.64
CA LEU A 122 -20.47 9.24 16.75
C LEU A 122 -20.78 9.90 18.09
N SER A 123 -21.19 9.10 19.08
CA SER A 123 -21.33 9.50 20.48
C SER A 123 -20.59 8.49 21.35
N ASN A 124 -20.12 8.95 22.52
CA ASN A 124 -19.66 8.03 23.55
C ASN A 124 -20.84 7.18 24.05
N GLU A 125 -20.54 5.94 24.43
CA GLU A 125 -21.47 5.11 25.19
C GLU A 125 -21.70 5.76 26.56
N THR A 126 -22.97 5.97 26.92
CA THR A 126 -23.40 6.51 28.23
C THR A 126 -23.42 5.44 29.30
#